data_AF-A0A7Z2REE9-F1
#
_entry.id   AF-A0A7Z2REE9-F1
#
_cell.length_a   1.000
_cell.length_b   1.000
_cell.length_c   1.000
_cell.angle_alpha   90.00
_cell.angle_beta   90.00
_cell.angle_gamma   90.00
#
_symmetry.space_group_name_H-M   'P 1'
#
loop_
_entity.id
_entity.type
_entity.pdbx_description
1 polymer ?
#
loop_
_entity_poly.entity_id
_entity_poly.type
_entity_poly.pdbx_seq_one_letter_code
_entity_poly.pdbx_strand_id
1 'polypeptide(L)'
;MKTLPELDDDSVLRVSRQGGVAAIHSLSRPREIEFAQCDISQRSRICSVLEGCLPLDSSESGRGDQRFYQIEVRYQSGEMVLKVPEDRAPGDLVHLWDKGELL
;
A
#
# COMPACT_ATOMS: atom_id res chain seq x y z
N MET A 1 -3.42 -1.38 -17.98
CA MET A 1 -3.69 -1.39 -16.52
C MET A 1 -2.71 -2.37 -15.90
N LYS A 2 -2.13 -2.05 -14.73
CA LYS A 2 -1.28 -2.99 -13.99
C LYS A 2 -2.14 -4.17 -13.48
N THR A 3 -1.54 -5.33 -13.30
CA THR A 3 -2.15 -6.52 -12.69
C THR A 3 -1.42 -6.85 -11.40
N LEU A 4 -2.13 -7.37 -10.39
CA LEU A 4 -1.50 -7.85 -9.16
C LEU A 4 -0.67 -9.11 -9.50
N PRO A 5 0.64 -9.17 -9.18
CA PRO A 5 1.42 -10.39 -9.28
C PRO A 5 0.93 -11.45 -8.29
N GLU A 6 1.35 -12.70 -8.49
CA GLU A 6 1.15 -13.75 -7.50
C GLU A 6 1.96 -13.43 -6.24
N LEU A 7 1.30 -13.48 -5.08
CA LEU A 7 1.89 -13.21 -3.77
C LEU A 7 1.86 -14.48 -2.92
N ASP A 8 3.00 -14.82 -2.36
CA ASP A 8 3.28 -16.02 -1.59
C ASP A 8 3.85 -15.67 -0.21
N ASP A 9 4.33 -16.68 0.53
CA ASP A 9 4.88 -16.50 1.88
C ASP A 9 6.09 -15.55 1.91
N ASP A 10 6.88 -15.50 0.83
CA ASP A 10 8.07 -14.65 0.71
C ASP A 10 7.72 -13.20 0.35
N SER A 11 6.44 -12.91 0.11
CA SER A 11 5.99 -11.60 -0.31
C SER A 11 5.90 -10.64 0.87
N VAL A 12 6.38 -9.41 0.65
CA VAL A 12 6.38 -8.34 1.65
C VAL A 12 5.68 -7.12 1.08
N LEU A 13 4.69 -6.63 1.83
CA LEU A 13 3.96 -5.42 1.53
C LEU A 13 4.42 -4.30 2.46
N ARG A 14 4.75 -3.15 1.88
CA ARG A 14 5.09 -1.94 2.63
C ARG A 14 4.20 -0.79 2.19
N VAL A 15 3.51 -0.18 3.15
CA VAL A 15 2.62 0.96 2.92
C VAL A 15 3.13 2.18 3.67
N SER A 16 3.30 3.30 2.98
CA SER A 16 3.72 4.55 3.62
C SER A 16 2.87 5.72 3.12
N ARG A 17 2.69 6.72 3.98
CA ARG A 17 2.02 7.97 3.63
C ARG A 17 3.08 9.04 3.36
N GLN A 18 3.01 9.66 2.18
CA GLN A 18 3.99 10.60 1.63
C GLN A 18 3.35 11.95 1.29
N GLY A 19 4.17 12.98 1.11
CA GLY A 19 3.74 14.35 0.77
C GLY A 19 3.40 15.24 1.98
N GLY A 20 2.95 16.46 1.70
CA GLY A 20 2.65 17.50 2.71
C GLY A 20 3.85 18.38 3.10
N VAL A 21 3.55 19.56 3.65
CA VAL A 21 4.51 20.65 3.92
C VAL A 21 5.34 20.45 5.21
N ALA A 22 4.94 19.53 6.09
CA ALA A 22 5.64 19.24 7.33
C ALA A 22 5.89 17.73 7.45
N ALA A 23 7.16 17.34 7.50
CA ALA A 23 7.59 15.99 7.86
C ALA A 23 7.29 15.74 9.34
N ILE A 24 6.02 15.54 9.68
CA ILE A 24 5.62 15.04 10.99
C ILE A 24 5.99 13.56 11.01
N HIS A 25 7.24 13.28 11.39
CA HIS A 25 7.87 11.96 11.34
C HIS A 25 7.07 10.84 12.05
N SER A 26 6.18 11.18 12.98
CA SER A 26 5.33 10.19 13.68
C SER A 26 4.24 9.57 12.80
N LEU A 27 3.81 10.25 11.72
CA LEU A 27 2.78 9.78 10.78
C LEU A 27 3.39 9.23 9.48
N SER A 28 4.71 9.06 9.43
CA SER A 28 5.43 8.62 8.22
C SER A 28 6.00 7.22 8.33
N ARG A 29 5.80 6.53 9.47
CA ARG A 29 6.34 5.18 9.65
C ARG A 29 5.67 4.25 8.63
N PRO A 30 6.45 3.61 7.74
CA PRO A 30 5.92 2.61 6.85
C PRO A 30 5.35 1.47 7.70
N ARG A 31 4.21 0.93 7.28
CA ARG A 31 3.68 -0.32 7.78
C ARG A 31 4.20 -1.43 6.89
N GLU A 32 4.86 -2.41 7.46
CA GLU A 32 5.39 -3.57 6.73
C GLU A 32 4.62 -4.82 7.17
N ILE A 33 4.22 -5.64 6.20
CA ILE A 33 3.39 -6.82 6.39
C ILE A 33 4.06 -7.97 5.62
N GLU A 34 4.53 -8.94 6.37
CA GLU A 34 5.08 -10.19 5.84
C GLU A 34 3.94 -11.16 5.57
N PHE A 35 3.79 -11.63 4.33
CA PHE A 35 2.74 -12.58 3.98
C PHE A 35 2.90 -13.91 4.74
N ALA A 36 4.13 -14.32 5.05
CA ALA A 36 4.43 -15.45 5.93
C ALA A 36 3.74 -15.38 7.31
N GLN A 37 3.46 -14.17 7.82
CA GLN A 37 2.80 -13.97 9.12
C GLN A 37 1.28 -13.84 9.01
N CYS A 38 0.74 -13.78 7.79
CA CYS A 38 -0.68 -13.61 7.52
C CYS A 38 -1.37 -14.96 7.27
N ASP A 39 -2.55 -15.15 7.84
CA ASP A 39 -3.44 -16.24 7.46
C ASP A 39 -4.07 -16.03 6.08
N ILE A 40 -4.74 -17.05 5.55
CA ILE A 40 -5.36 -17.03 4.22
C ILE A 40 -6.40 -15.90 4.11
N SER A 41 -7.18 -15.62 5.16
CA SER A 41 -8.19 -14.56 5.15
C SER A 41 -7.54 -13.19 5.06
N GLN A 42 -6.49 -12.95 5.85
CA GLN A 42 -5.72 -11.71 5.83
C GLN A 42 -5.10 -11.49 4.44
N ARG A 43 -4.48 -12.52 3.85
CA ARG A 43 -3.89 -12.44 2.51
C ARG A 43 -4.94 -12.11 1.44
N SER A 44 -6.09 -12.79 1.46
CA SER A 44 -7.17 -12.50 0.50
C SER A 44 -7.66 -11.06 0.61
N ARG A 45 -7.85 -10.55 1.83
CA ARG A 45 -8.27 -9.15 2.03
C ARG A 45 -7.20 -8.17 1.55
N ILE A 46 -5.93 -8.41 1.87
CA ILE A 46 -4.81 -7.59 1.38
C ILE A 46 -4.79 -7.57 -0.15
N CYS A 47 -4.93 -8.71 -0.81
CA CYS A 47 -4.99 -8.78 -2.27
C CYS A 47 -6.16 -7.95 -2.83
N SER A 48 -7.35 -8.04 -2.24
CA SER A 48 -8.51 -7.22 -2.66
C SER A 48 -8.25 -5.71 -2.51
N VAL A 49 -7.57 -5.28 -1.44
CA VAL A 49 -7.17 -3.88 -1.27
C VAL A 49 -6.19 -3.46 -2.37
N LEU A 50 -5.19 -4.29 -2.67
CA LEU A 50 -4.21 -4.02 -3.71
C LEU A 50 -4.87 -3.93 -5.10
N GLU A 51 -5.78 -4.85 -5.43
CA GLU A 51 -6.56 -4.84 -6.66
C GLU A 51 -7.39 -3.56 -6.82
N GLY A 52 -8.04 -3.11 -5.73
CA GLY A 52 -8.77 -1.84 -5.71
C GLY A 52 -7.88 -0.61 -5.90
N CYS A 53 -6.59 -0.70 -5.57
CA CYS A 53 -5.62 0.38 -5.74
C CYS A 53 -4.99 0.42 -7.14
N LEU A 54 -4.95 -0.69 -7.87
CA LEU A 54 -4.40 -0.75 -9.24
C LEU A 54 -4.94 0.33 -10.19
N PRO A 55 -6.27 0.60 -10.27
CA PRO A 55 -6.80 1.64 -11.14
C PRO A 55 -6.55 3.08 -10.64
N LEU A 56 -6.13 3.23 -9.38
CA LEU A 56 -5.89 4.55 -8.76
C LEU A 56 -4.43 5.00 -8.89
N ASP A 57 -3.54 4.09 -9.29
CA ASP A 57 -2.12 4.36 -9.49
C ASP A 57 -1.90 5.55 -10.43
N SER A 58 -1.21 6.57 -9.95
CA SER A 58 -0.98 7.79 -10.70
C SER A 58 0.43 8.34 -10.48
N SER A 59 1.14 8.58 -11.59
CA SER A 59 2.43 9.29 -11.60
C SER A 59 2.33 10.74 -11.15
N GLU A 60 1.11 11.30 -11.16
CA GLU A 60 0.83 12.67 -10.76
C GLU A 60 0.68 12.82 -9.24
N SER A 61 0.58 11.69 -8.52
CA SER A 61 0.51 11.67 -7.05
C SER A 61 1.76 12.32 -6.45
N GLY A 62 1.55 13.24 -5.53
CA GLY A 62 2.65 13.93 -4.84
C GLY A 62 3.14 15.20 -5.53
N ARG A 63 2.40 15.72 -6.52
CA ARG A 63 2.66 17.06 -7.04
C ARG A 63 2.34 18.12 -5.99
N GLY A 64 3.27 19.05 -5.76
CA GLY A 64 3.12 20.10 -4.76
C GLY A 64 3.12 19.53 -3.33
N ASP A 65 2.08 19.84 -2.57
CA ASP A 65 1.85 19.35 -1.21
C ASP A 65 0.85 18.19 -1.15
N GLN A 66 0.39 17.69 -2.29
CA GLN A 66 -0.58 16.59 -2.35
C GLN A 66 -0.04 15.36 -1.61
N ARG A 67 -0.85 14.85 -0.69
CA ARG A 67 -0.54 13.60 0.02
C ARG A 67 -0.98 12.38 -0.78
N PHE A 68 -0.23 11.30 -0.63
CA PHE A 68 -0.50 10.03 -1.28
C PHE A 68 0.02 8.87 -0.44
N TYR A 69 -0.55 7.69 -0.67
CA TYR A 69 -0.01 6.43 -0.16
C TYR A 69 0.90 5.80 -1.22
N GLN A 70 2.12 5.45 -0.81
CA GLN A 70 3.02 4.62 -1.60
C GLN A 70 2.92 3.18 -1.08
N ILE A 71 2.57 2.28 -1.99
CA ILE A 71 2.45 0.85 -1.75
C ILE A 71 3.59 0.17 -2.50
N GLU A 72 4.47 -0.51 -1.78
CA GLU A 72 5.59 -1.26 -2.30
C GLU A 72 5.34 -2.74 -2.04
N VAL A 73 5.32 -3.56 -3.09
CA VAL A 73 5.11 -5.00 -3.02
C VAL A 73 6.36 -5.68 -3.54
N ARG A 74 7.03 -6.45 -2.69
CA ARG A 74 8.14 -7.34 -3.08
C ARG A 74 7.63 -8.76 -3.11
N TYR A 75 7.98 -9.49 -4.16
CA TYR A 75 7.56 -10.87 -4.40
C TYR A 75 8.69 -11.60 -5.16
N GLN A 76 8.62 -12.93 -5.27
CA GLN A 76 9.75 -13.72 -5.80
C GLN A 76 10.26 -13.28 -7.18
N SER A 77 9.38 -12.83 -8.07
CA SER A 77 9.71 -12.45 -9.45
C SER A 77 9.94 -10.94 -9.65
N GLY A 78 9.90 -10.12 -8.59
CA GLY A 78 10.23 -8.70 -8.70
C GLY A 78 9.60 -7.80 -7.65
N GLU A 79 9.42 -6.53 -8.03
CA GLU A 79 8.79 -5.53 -7.19
C GLU A 79 7.75 -4.71 -7.97
N MET A 80 6.72 -4.27 -7.28
CA MET A 80 5.68 -3.41 -7.81
C MET A 80 5.47 -2.22 -6.87
N VAL A 81 5.37 -1.02 -7.45
CA VAL A 81 5.05 0.20 -6.71
C VAL A 81 3.75 0.81 -7.26
N LEU A 82 2.86 1.19 -6.35
CA LEU A 82 1.65 1.96 -6.62
C LEU A 82 1.65 3.26 -5.82
N LYS A 83 1.18 4.35 -6.43
CA LYS A 83 0.95 5.63 -5.76
C LYS A 83 -0.52 6.01 -5.84
N VAL A 84 -1.18 6.04 -4.69
CA VAL A 84 -2.61 6.33 -4.57
C VAL A 84 -2.80 7.70 -3.91
N PRO A 85 -3.38 8.69 -4.60
CA PRO A 85 -3.71 9.98 -3.99
C PRO A 85 -4.57 9.80 -2.74
N GLU A 86 -4.24 10.50 -1.66
CA GLU A 86 -4.88 10.29 -0.36
C GLU A 86 -6.39 10.61 -0.39
N ASP A 87 -6.81 11.59 -1.18
CA ASP A 87 -8.21 11.98 -1.39
C ASP A 87 -9.05 10.93 -2.14
N ARG A 88 -8.39 9.96 -2.78
CA ARG A 88 -9.01 8.84 -3.50
C ARG A 88 -8.70 7.49 -2.86
N ALA A 89 -7.95 7.46 -1.76
CA ALA A 89 -7.52 6.23 -1.12
C ALA A 89 -8.72 5.46 -0.55
N PRO A 90 -8.86 4.15 -0.85
CA PRO A 90 -9.87 3.31 -0.22
C PRO A 90 -9.69 3.30 1.31
N GLY A 91 -10.80 3.23 2.05
CA GLY A 91 -10.76 3.18 3.52
C GLY A 91 -9.89 2.04 4.06
N ASP A 92 -9.93 0.89 3.41
CA ASP A 92 -9.13 -0.28 3.78
C ASP A 92 -7.62 -0.05 3.56
N LEU A 93 -7.21 0.72 2.56
CA LEU A 93 -5.80 1.11 2.38
C LEU A 93 -5.34 2.01 3.52
N VAL A 94 -6.17 2.99 3.90
CA VAL A 94 -5.89 3.88 5.04
C VAL A 94 -5.80 3.07 6.33
N HIS A 95 -6.70 2.11 6.52
CA HIS A 95 -6.72 1.26 7.70
C HIS A 95 -5.51 0.33 7.78
N LEU A 96 -5.14 -0.29 6.65
CA LEU A 96 -3.95 -1.12 6.50
C LEU A 96 -2.69 -0.32 6.87
N TRP A 97 -2.59 0.93 6.40
CA TRP A 97 -1.48 1.80 6.77
C TRP A 97 -1.51 2.22 8.24
N ASP A 98 -2.69 2.50 8.83
CA ASP A 98 -2.83 3.01 10.20
C ASP A 98 -2.74 1.92 11.29
N LYS A 99 -3.14 0.68 11.00
CA LYS A 99 -3.13 -0.43 11.96
C LYS A 99 -2.18 -1.57 11.59
N GLY A 100 -1.91 -1.80 10.31
CA GLY A 100 -1.15 -2.97 9.85
C GLY A 100 -1.97 -4.25 9.79
N GLU A 101 -3.29 -4.13 9.90
CA GLU A 101 -4.25 -5.21 9.82
C GLU A 101 -5.53 -4.70 9.13
N LEU A 102 -6.33 -5.63 8.60
CA LEU A 102 -7.66 -5.39 8.06
C LEU A 102 -8.66 -6.05 9.00
N LEU A 103 -9.64 -5.28 9.51
CA LEU A 103 -10.74 -5.79 10.34
C LEU A 103 -11.63 -6.78 9.57
#